data_AF-A0A3M1XSE5-F1
#
_entry.id   AF-A0A3M1XSE5-F1
#
_cell.length_a   1.000
_cell.length_b   1.000
_cell.length_c   1.000
_cell.angle_alpha   90.00
_cell.angle_beta   90.00
_cell.angle_gamma   90.00
#
_symmetry.space_group_name_H-M   'P 1'
#
loop_
_entity.id
_entity.type
_entity.pdbx_description
1 polymer ?
#
loop_
_entity_poly.entity_id
_entity_poly.type
_entity_poly.pdbx_seq_one_letter_code
_entity_poly.pdbx_strand_id
1 'polypeptide(L)'
;MSSIQLEIQLIASVVALACALPGVYLVLRKMAMMSDAISHAILFGIVIAFFVTGDITSPFLIAAAALTGLLTVSLVELIYRTRLVKEDASIGLVFPLLFSIGVILISHYADRVHLDTDAVLLGELAFAPFNRLVIWGIDWGPKALYVMGGILLLNAGFIYFFYKELKLATFDPALAAALGFAPGLIHYLLMGLVS
;
A
#
# COMPACT_ATOMS: atom_id res chain seq x y z
N MET A 1 6.78 -16.01 27.56
CA MET A 1 6.75 -15.50 26.17
C MET A 1 8.16 -15.16 25.78
N SER A 2 8.68 -15.65 24.65
CA SER A 2 10.02 -15.27 24.19
C SER A 2 10.02 -13.79 23.78
N SER A 3 11.16 -13.11 23.90
CA SER A 3 11.31 -11.69 23.48
C SER A 3 10.88 -11.48 22.03
N ILE A 4 11.18 -12.44 21.15
CA ILE A 4 10.80 -12.42 19.73
C ILE A 4 9.27 -12.46 19.55
N GLN A 5 8.55 -13.26 20.35
CA GLN A 5 7.09 -13.34 20.26
C GLN A 5 6.42 -12.02 20.61
N LEU A 6 6.96 -11.30 21.59
CA LEU A 6 6.50 -9.96 21.96
C LEU A 6 6.75 -8.95 20.84
N GLU A 7 7.94 -9.00 20.21
CA GLU A 7 8.27 -8.15 19.06
C GLU A 7 7.29 -8.39 17.89
N ILE A 8 6.98 -9.66 17.56
CA ILE A 8 6.00 -9.99 16.51
C ILE A 8 4.63 -9.41 16.83
N GLN A 9 4.14 -9.60 18.06
CA GLN A 9 2.84 -9.07 18.48
C GLN A 9 2.78 -7.53 18.46
N LEU A 10 3.88 -6.88 18.82
CA LEU A 10 3.97 -5.42 18.77
C LEU A 10 3.94 -4.93 17.32
N ILE A 11 4.72 -5.54 16.42
CA ILE A 11 4.70 -5.21 14.99
C ILE A 11 3.30 -5.46 14.42
N ALA A 12 2.67 -6.60 14.73
CA ALA A 12 1.31 -6.92 14.29
C ALA A 12 0.30 -5.84 14.71
N SER A 13 0.34 -5.39 15.96
CA SER A 13 -0.59 -4.38 16.47
C SER A 13 -0.39 -3.01 15.82
N VAL A 14 0.86 -2.59 15.61
CA VAL A 14 1.17 -1.33 14.91
C VAL A 14 0.75 -1.40 13.44
N VAL A 15 1.02 -2.51 12.75
CA VAL A 15 0.58 -2.73 11.36
C VAL A 15 -0.95 -2.70 11.27
N ALA A 16 -1.64 -3.41 12.16
CA ALA A 16 -3.09 -3.46 12.18
C ALA A 16 -3.70 -2.07 12.40
N LEU A 17 -3.14 -1.26 13.31
CA LEU A 17 -3.58 0.12 13.52
C LEU A 17 -3.32 0.99 12.29
N ALA A 18 -2.15 0.85 11.66
CA ALA A 18 -1.77 1.62 10.48
C ALA A 18 -2.72 1.37 9.31
N CYS A 19 -3.11 0.11 9.09
CA CYS A 19 -4.02 -0.31 8.01
C CYS A 19 -5.50 -0.04 8.33
N ALA A 20 -5.92 -0.14 9.59
CA ALA A 20 -7.32 0.07 9.98
C ALA A 20 -7.78 1.51 9.72
N LEU A 21 -6.90 2.49 9.94
CA LEU A 21 -7.18 3.91 9.76
C LEU A 21 -7.69 4.28 8.35
N PRO A 22 -6.94 4.04 7.25
CA PRO A 22 -7.45 4.26 5.90
C PRO A 22 -8.52 3.23 5.51
N GLY A 23 -8.46 2.00 6.04
CA GLY A 23 -9.41 0.92 5.75
C GLY A 23 -10.87 1.27 6.06
N VAL A 24 -11.14 2.01 7.14
CA VAL A 24 -12.50 2.48 7.46
C VAL A 24 -13.08 3.34 6.33
N TYR A 25 -12.29 4.24 5.75
CA TYR A 25 -12.75 5.08 4.64
C TYR A 25 -12.97 4.29 3.35
N LEU A 26 -12.14 3.27 3.09
CA LEU A 26 -12.36 2.37 1.95
C LEU A 26 -13.70 1.64 2.05
N VAL A 27 -14.04 1.13 3.24
CA VAL A 27 -15.32 0.46 3.49
C VAL A 27 -16.48 1.44 3.33
N LEU A 28 -16.40 2.63 3.94
CA LEU A 28 -17.45 3.65 3.82
C LEU A 28 -17.69 4.09 2.37
N ARG A 29 -16.63 4.14 1.55
CA ARG A 29 -16.71 4.48 0.12
C ARG A 29 -17.05 3.29 -0.78
N LYS A 30 -17.27 2.09 -0.23
CA LYS A 30 -17.50 0.84 -0.98
C LYS A 30 -16.34 0.47 -1.94
N MET A 31 -15.13 0.92 -1.65
CA MET A 31 -13.92 0.66 -2.43
C MET A 31 -13.03 -0.40 -1.76
N ALA A 32 -13.60 -1.31 -0.98
CA ALA A 32 -12.83 -2.37 -0.31
C ALA A 32 -12.08 -3.26 -1.33
N MET A 33 -12.69 -3.52 -2.50
CA MET A 33 -12.06 -4.28 -3.60
C MET A 33 -10.85 -3.57 -4.20
N MET A 34 -10.77 -2.23 -4.10
CA MET A 34 -9.61 -1.47 -4.59
C MET A 34 -8.36 -1.81 -3.77
N SER A 35 -8.50 -2.04 -2.46
CA SER A 35 -7.37 -2.42 -1.60
C SER A 35 -6.72 -3.72 -2.07
N ASP A 36 -7.52 -4.71 -2.46
CA ASP A 36 -7.04 -6.01 -2.92
C ASP A 36 -6.30 -5.88 -4.27
N ALA A 37 -6.84 -5.07 -5.17
CA ALA A 37 -6.20 -4.76 -6.45
C ALA A 37 -4.85 -4.05 -6.29
N ILE A 38 -4.75 -3.10 -5.36
CA ILE A 38 -3.50 -2.40 -5.04
C ILE A 38 -2.44 -3.40 -4.54
N SER A 39 -2.78 -4.27 -3.58
CA SER A 39 -1.84 -5.26 -3.02
C SER A 39 -1.23 -6.17 -4.09
N HIS A 40 -2.03 -6.62 -5.06
CA HIS A 40 -1.54 -7.48 -6.14
C HIS A 40 -0.74 -6.70 -7.20
N ALA A 41 -1.17 -5.48 -7.53
CA ALA A 41 -0.49 -4.68 -8.53
C ALA A 41 0.87 -4.14 -8.05
N ILE A 42 1.05 -3.94 -6.73
CA ILE A 42 2.31 -3.50 -6.12
C ILE A 42 3.50 -4.41 -6.50
N LEU A 43 3.26 -5.71 -6.72
CA LEU A 43 4.30 -6.66 -7.13
C LEU A 43 5.05 -6.17 -8.38
N PHE A 44 4.33 -5.65 -9.37
CA PHE A 44 4.93 -5.09 -10.59
C PHE A 44 5.93 -3.96 -10.28
N GLY A 45 5.58 -3.06 -9.37
CA GLY A 45 6.44 -1.96 -8.93
C GLY A 45 7.69 -2.45 -8.20
N ILE A 46 7.53 -3.42 -7.30
CA ILE A 46 8.64 -4.03 -6.55
C ILE A 46 9.64 -4.68 -7.52
N VAL A 47 9.15 -5.41 -8.51
CA VAL A 47 9.98 -6.10 -9.51
C VAL A 47 10.78 -5.12 -10.35
N ILE A 48 10.14 -4.04 -10.82
CA ILE A 48 10.83 -2.98 -11.56
C ILE A 48 11.91 -2.32 -10.69
N ALA A 49 11.59 -1.98 -9.45
CA ALA A 49 12.56 -1.39 -8.53
C ALA A 49 13.75 -2.32 -8.30
N PHE A 50 13.50 -3.62 -8.08
CA PHE A 50 14.54 -4.61 -7.89
C PHE A 50 15.50 -4.69 -9.08
N PHE A 51 15.01 -4.64 -10.32
CA PHE A 51 15.89 -4.63 -11.50
C PHE A 51 16.75 -3.37 -11.60
N VAL A 52 16.26 -2.24 -11.10
CA VAL A 52 17.01 -0.96 -11.12
C VAL A 52 18.03 -0.90 -9.99
N THR A 53 17.67 -1.31 -8.77
CA THR A 53 18.56 -1.19 -7.61
C THR A 53 19.47 -2.38 -7.39
N GLY A 54 19.09 -3.58 -7.85
CA GLY A 54 19.80 -4.84 -7.56
C GLY A 54 19.71 -5.29 -6.09
N ASP A 55 19.21 -4.44 -5.20
CA ASP A 55 19.07 -4.69 -3.76
C ASP A 55 17.60 -4.71 -3.31
N ILE A 56 17.23 -5.74 -2.54
CA ILE A 56 15.88 -5.95 -1.99
C ILE A 56 15.61 -5.07 -0.75
N THR A 57 16.65 -4.50 -0.14
CA THR A 57 16.54 -3.71 1.10
C THR A 57 16.42 -2.21 0.86
N SER A 58 16.48 -1.78 -0.40
CA SER A 58 16.47 -0.37 -0.77
C SER A 58 15.11 0.27 -0.47
N PRO A 59 15.08 1.48 0.13
CA PRO A 59 13.84 2.26 0.29
C PRO A 59 13.12 2.54 -1.03
N PHE A 60 13.82 2.42 -2.16
CA PHE A 60 13.27 2.60 -3.49
C PHE A 60 12.16 1.59 -3.82
N LEU A 61 12.21 0.39 -3.24
CA LEU A 61 11.15 -0.61 -3.43
C LEU A 61 9.81 -0.13 -2.87
N ILE A 62 9.83 0.53 -1.70
CA ILE A 62 8.61 1.09 -1.08
C ILE A 62 8.05 2.22 -1.95
N ALA A 63 8.92 3.08 -2.48
CA ALA A 63 8.50 4.16 -3.36
C ALA A 63 7.89 3.64 -4.67
N ALA A 64 8.49 2.62 -5.28
CA ALA A 64 7.98 2.01 -6.51
C ALA A 64 6.68 1.23 -6.29
N ALA A 65 6.54 0.56 -5.14
CA ALA A 65 5.30 -0.06 -4.69
C ALA A 65 4.18 0.99 -4.61
N ALA A 66 4.39 2.06 -3.85
CA ALA A 66 3.41 3.14 -3.69
C ALA A 66 3.04 3.82 -5.02
N LEU A 67 4.04 4.07 -5.89
CA LEU A 67 3.81 4.61 -7.23
C LEU A 67 2.95 3.68 -8.08
N THR A 68 3.16 2.36 -7.97
CA THR A 68 2.39 1.37 -8.73
C THR A 68 0.97 1.24 -8.19
N GLY A 69 0.76 1.37 -6.88
CA GLY A 69 -0.58 1.48 -6.29
C GLY A 69 -1.35 2.68 -6.84
N LEU A 70 -0.73 3.87 -6.85
CA LEU A 70 -1.31 5.07 -7.46
C LEU A 70 -1.58 4.93 -8.96
N LEU A 71 -0.66 4.28 -9.69
CA LEU A 71 -0.83 3.97 -11.11
C LEU A 71 -2.03 3.03 -11.33
N THR A 72 -2.21 2.04 -10.47
CA THR A 72 -3.34 1.10 -10.51
C THR A 72 -4.65 1.83 -10.36
N VAL A 73 -4.78 2.66 -9.32
CA VAL A 73 -5.97 3.49 -9.09
C VAL A 73 -6.25 4.39 -10.29
N SER A 74 -5.21 5.04 -10.82
CA SER A 74 -5.34 5.95 -11.97
C SER A 74 -5.81 5.22 -13.24
N LEU A 75 -5.29 4.03 -13.50
CA LEU A 75 -5.70 3.18 -14.63
C LEU A 75 -7.13 2.69 -14.48
N VAL A 76 -7.52 2.24 -13.28
CA VAL A 76 -8.88 1.80 -12.99
C VAL A 76 -9.85 2.96 -13.23
N GLU A 77 -9.55 4.15 -12.72
CA GLU A 77 -10.40 5.31 -12.91
C GLU A 77 -10.47 5.75 -14.39
N LEU A 78 -9.36 5.67 -15.12
CA LEU A 78 -9.32 5.98 -16.55
C LEU A 78 -10.25 5.05 -17.35
N ILE A 79 -10.20 3.74 -17.07
CA ILE A 79 -11.08 2.76 -17.71
C ILE A 79 -12.53 2.99 -17.28
N TYR A 80 -12.78 3.22 -16.00
CA TYR A 80 -14.12 3.51 -15.49
C TYR A 80 -14.74 4.75 -16.14
N ARG A 81 -13.95 5.81 -16.37
CA ARG A 81 -14.39 7.04 -17.05
C ARG A 81 -14.86 6.82 -18.48
N THR A 82 -14.42 5.76 -19.16
CA THR A 82 -14.92 5.42 -20.50
C THR A 82 -16.40 5.00 -20.51
N ARG A 83 -16.97 4.66 -19.34
CA ARG A 83 -18.33 4.14 -19.15
C ARG A 83 -18.65 2.86 -19.94
N LEU A 84 -17.63 2.19 -20.51
CA LEU A 84 -17.78 0.94 -21.24
C LEU A 84 -17.95 -0.26 -20.30
N VAL A 85 -17.37 -0.17 -19.11
CA VAL A 85 -17.35 -1.24 -18.10
C VAL A 85 -17.69 -0.69 -16.71
N LYS A 86 -18.17 -1.56 -15.84
CA LYS A 86 -18.44 -1.22 -14.42
C LYS A 86 -17.12 -1.00 -13.66
N GLU A 87 -17.20 -0.33 -12.53
CA GLU A 87 -16.04 -0.07 -11.66
C GLU A 87 -15.34 -1.37 -11.23
N ASP A 88 -16.09 -2.34 -10.71
CA ASP A 88 -15.56 -3.65 -10.30
C ASP A 88 -14.89 -4.40 -11.46
N ALA A 89 -15.44 -4.27 -12.67
CA ALA A 89 -14.86 -4.88 -13.87
C ALA A 89 -13.57 -4.15 -14.30
N SER A 90 -13.49 -2.83 -14.09
CA SER A 90 -12.28 -2.04 -14.37
C SER A 90 -11.16 -2.47 -13.42
N ILE A 91 -11.47 -2.61 -12.13
CA ILE A 91 -10.56 -3.16 -11.12
C ILE A 91 -10.06 -4.54 -11.57
N GLY A 92 -10.99 -5.44 -11.91
CA GLY A 92 -10.72 -6.79 -12.37
C GLY A 92 -9.96 -6.91 -13.69
N LEU A 93 -9.82 -5.85 -14.47
CA LEU A 93 -9.00 -5.82 -15.68
C LEU A 93 -7.57 -5.34 -15.41
N VAL A 94 -7.43 -4.31 -14.57
CA VAL A 94 -6.13 -3.68 -14.33
C VAL A 94 -5.24 -4.54 -13.42
N PHE A 95 -5.80 -5.07 -12.32
CA PHE A 95 -4.97 -5.79 -11.36
C PHE A 95 -4.35 -7.07 -11.94
N PRO A 96 -5.05 -7.95 -12.69
CA PRO A 96 -4.43 -9.16 -13.23
C PRO A 96 -3.43 -8.82 -14.33
N LEU A 97 -3.65 -7.72 -15.06
CA LEU A 97 -2.73 -7.25 -16.08
C LEU A 97 -1.40 -6.84 -15.45
N LEU A 98 -1.41 -5.95 -14.46
CA LEU A 98 -0.17 -5.53 -13.78
C LEU A 98 0.48 -6.70 -13.04
N PHE A 99 -0.33 -7.51 -12.37
CA PHE A 99 0.15 -8.70 -11.65
C PHE A 99 0.86 -9.69 -12.58
N SER A 100 0.24 -10.07 -13.69
CA SER A 100 0.82 -11.02 -14.66
C SER A 100 2.12 -10.49 -15.27
N ILE A 101 2.20 -9.19 -15.56
CA ILE A 101 3.46 -8.59 -16.04
C ILE A 101 4.56 -8.70 -14.97
N GLY A 102 4.25 -8.42 -13.70
CA GLY A 102 5.18 -8.59 -12.59
C GLY A 102 5.68 -10.04 -12.46
N VAL A 103 4.77 -11.01 -12.51
CA VAL A 103 5.11 -12.45 -12.44
C VAL A 103 5.95 -12.89 -13.64
N ILE A 104 5.61 -12.47 -14.86
CA ILE A 104 6.38 -12.79 -16.07
C ILE A 104 7.81 -12.24 -15.96
N LEU A 105 7.97 -11.01 -15.47
CA LEU A 105 9.27 -10.39 -15.26
C LEU A 105 10.12 -11.17 -14.25
N ILE A 106 9.54 -11.60 -13.13
CA ILE A 106 10.24 -12.45 -12.15
C ILE A 106 10.64 -13.77 -12.79
N SER A 107 9.69 -14.47 -13.42
CA SER A 107 9.93 -15.81 -13.96
C SER A 107 11.00 -15.80 -15.06
N HIS A 108 11.07 -14.77 -15.89
CA HIS A 108 11.99 -14.75 -17.03
C HIS A 108 13.38 -14.19 -16.67
N TYR A 109 13.47 -13.25 -15.73
CA TYR A 109 14.71 -12.52 -15.45
C TYR A 109 15.27 -12.74 -14.04
N ALA A 110 14.48 -13.29 -13.12
CA ALA A 110 14.87 -13.51 -11.73
C ALA A 110 14.89 -15.00 -11.33
N ASP A 111 15.02 -15.92 -12.30
CA ASP A 111 15.07 -17.39 -12.08
C ASP A 111 16.17 -17.84 -11.09
N ARG A 112 17.15 -16.97 -10.78
CA ARG A 112 18.23 -17.21 -9.81
C ARG A 112 18.07 -16.47 -8.47
N VAL A 113 17.09 -15.58 -8.37
CA VAL A 113 16.78 -14.83 -7.14
C VAL A 113 15.49 -15.44 -6.61
N HIS A 114 15.53 -16.06 -5.42
CA HIS A 114 14.35 -16.62 -4.76
C HIS A 114 13.43 -15.49 -4.26
N LEU A 115 12.87 -14.71 -5.18
CA LEU A 115 11.76 -13.80 -4.93
C LEU A 115 10.50 -14.66 -4.92
N ASP A 116 10.16 -15.15 -3.74
CA ASP A 116 8.89 -15.84 -3.51
C ASP A 116 7.75 -14.82 -3.63
N THR A 117 6.96 -14.95 -4.69
CA THR A 117 5.80 -14.08 -4.94
C THR A 117 4.81 -14.16 -3.80
N ASP A 118 4.62 -15.34 -3.21
CA ASP A 118 3.66 -15.55 -2.13
C ASP A 118 4.14 -14.84 -0.87
N ALA A 119 5.44 -14.89 -0.58
CA ALA A 119 6.03 -14.15 0.54
C ALA A 119 5.93 -12.62 0.36
N VAL A 120 6.00 -12.11 -0.87
CA VAL A 120 5.84 -10.67 -1.16
C VAL A 120 4.37 -10.24 -1.06
N LEU A 121 3.44 -11.07 -1.50
CA LEU A 121 2.00 -10.75 -1.56
C LEU A 121 1.28 -10.96 -0.23
N LEU A 122 1.51 -12.12 0.41
CA LEU A 122 0.86 -12.49 1.67
C LEU A 122 1.63 -11.90 2.87
N GLY A 123 2.93 -11.67 2.70
CA GLY A 123 3.82 -11.23 3.77
C GLY A 123 4.13 -12.35 4.77
N GLU A 124 5.34 -12.33 5.32
CA GLU A 124 5.75 -13.27 6.37
C GLU A 124 6.17 -12.49 7.62
N LEU A 125 5.17 -12.17 8.46
CA LEU A 125 5.37 -11.35 9.66
C LEU A 125 6.37 -11.99 10.65
N ALA A 126 6.48 -13.33 10.64
CA ALA A 126 7.40 -14.07 11.50
C ALA A 126 8.87 -13.64 11.31
N PHE A 127 9.26 -13.18 10.11
CA PHE A 127 10.63 -12.76 9.85
C PHE A 127 10.90 -11.27 10.14
N ALA A 128 9.87 -10.46 10.37
CA ALA A 128 10.01 -9.02 10.61
C ALA A 128 10.94 -8.64 11.79
N PRO A 129 10.96 -9.38 12.93
CA PRO A 129 11.86 -9.06 14.06
C PRO A 129 13.35 -9.30 13.77
N PHE A 130 13.68 -10.15 12.79
CA PHE A 130 15.08 -10.46 12.47
C PHE A 130 15.76 -9.36 11.66
N ASN A 131 14.99 -8.49 11.00
CA ASN A 131 15.52 -7.32 10.32
C ASN A 131 15.66 -6.16 11.34
N ARG A 132 16.86 -6.03 11.90
CA ARG A 132 17.14 -5.10 13.00
C ARG A 132 17.80 -3.80 12.53
N LEU A 133 17.42 -2.71 13.16
CA LEU A 133 17.96 -1.39 12.93
C LEU A 133 19.19 -1.19 13.80
N VAL A 134 20.38 -1.41 13.24
CA VAL A 134 21.65 -1.14 13.92
C VAL A 134 22.13 0.26 13.54
N ILE A 135 22.10 1.19 14.49
CA ILE A 135 22.63 2.54 14.31
C ILE A 135 23.75 2.74 15.31
N TRP A 136 24.93 3.15 14.83
CA TRP A 136 26.14 3.36 15.67
C TRP A 136 26.57 2.11 16.48
N GLY A 137 26.30 0.91 15.94
CA GLY A 137 26.63 -0.35 16.62
C GLY A 137 25.67 -0.73 17.77
N ILE A 138 24.64 0.08 18.02
CA ILE A 138 23.58 -0.21 18.99
C ILE A 138 22.38 -0.76 18.22
N ASP A 139 21.82 -1.85 18.72
CA ASP A 139 20.60 -2.46 18.20
C ASP A 139 19.38 -1.71 18.77
N TRP A 140 18.70 -0.95 17.93
CA TRP A 140 17.50 -0.19 18.29
C TRP A 140 16.22 -1.03 18.16
N GLY A 141 16.33 -2.31 17.78
CA GLY A 141 15.21 -3.24 17.61
C GLY A 141 14.76 -3.38 16.15
N PRO A 142 13.57 -3.98 15.92
CA PRO A 142 13.09 -4.31 14.58
C PRO A 142 12.87 -3.07 13.70
N LYS A 143 13.50 -3.02 12.52
CA LYS A 143 13.33 -1.94 11.53
C LYS A 143 11.87 -1.77 11.11
N ALA A 144 11.13 -2.88 10.99
CA ALA A 144 9.72 -2.88 10.63
C ALA A 144 8.85 -2.06 11.59
N LEU A 145 9.17 -2.06 12.89
CA LEU A 145 8.42 -1.31 13.89
C LEU A 145 8.53 0.20 13.67
N TYR A 146 9.73 0.69 13.34
CA TYR A 146 9.96 2.11 13.06
C TYR A 146 9.31 2.56 11.75
N VAL A 147 9.39 1.74 10.70
CA VAL A 147 8.75 2.03 9.41
C VAL A 147 7.23 2.08 9.56
N MET A 148 6.63 1.05 10.14
CA MET A 148 5.18 0.98 10.34
C MET A 148 4.69 1.99 11.38
N GLY A 149 5.48 2.29 12.41
CA GLY A 149 5.20 3.37 13.35
C GLY A 149 5.19 4.74 12.68
N GLY A 150 6.13 4.99 11.76
CA GLY A 150 6.16 6.18 10.92
C GLY A 150 4.92 6.30 10.04
N ILE A 151 4.54 5.21 9.35
CA ILE A 151 3.32 5.15 8.53
C ILE A 151 2.07 5.36 9.38
N LEU A 152 1.98 4.75 10.56
CA LEU A 152 0.87 4.95 11.49
C LEU A 152 0.72 6.42 11.89
N LEU A 153 1.83 7.08 12.26
CA LEU A 153 1.82 8.50 12.62
C LEU A 153 1.46 9.38 11.43
N LEU A 154 1.93 9.04 10.22
CA LEU A 154 1.58 9.74 8.99
C LEU A 154 0.07 9.59 8.70
N ASN A 155 -0.48 8.37 8.76
CA ASN A 155 -1.89 8.09 8.55
C ASN A 155 -2.76 8.81 9.59
N ALA A 156 -2.39 8.72 10.86
CA ALA A 156 -3.09 9.38 11.96
C ALA A 156 -3.04 10.91 11.82
N GLY A 157 -1.87 11.47 11.49
CA GLY A 157 -1.68 12.90 11.25
C GLY A 157 -2.51 13.39 10.07
N PHE A 158 -2.48 12.68 8.95
CA PHE A 158 -3.30 13.02 7.78
C PHE A 158 -4.79 13.02 8.12
N ILE A 159 -5.29 11.96 8.75
CA ILE A 159 -6.71 11.87 9.13
C ILE A 159 -7.07 12.98 10.12
N TYR A 160 -6.18 13.31 11.06
CA TYR A 160 -6.42 14.37 12.03
C TYR A 160 -6.55 15.74 11.36
N PHE A 161 -5.61 16.10 10.47
CA PHE A 161 -5.63 17.40 9.78
C PHE A 161 -6.74 17.51 8.74
N PHE A 162 -7.02 16.44 7.98
CA PHE A 162 -8.00 16.42 6.90
C PHE A 162 -9.33 15.76 7.30
N TYR A 163 -9.64 15.67 8.60
CA TYR A 163 -10.83 14.95 9.07
C TYR A 163 -12.13 15.50 8.46
N LYS A 164 -12.23 16.83 8.36
CA LYS A 164 -13.44 17.51 7.86
C LYS A 164 -13.63 17.22 6.38
N GLU A 165 -12.55 17.32 5.63
CA GLU A 165 -12.43 17.08 4.19
C GLU A 165 -12.73 15.63 3.84
N LEU A 166 -12.11 14.68 4.55
CA LEU A 166 -12.33 13.25 4.39
C LEU A 166 -13.76 12.85 4.70
N LYS A 167 -14.34 13.36 5.79
CA LYS A 167 -15.73 13.09 6.15
C LYS A 167 -16.66 13.59 5.06
N LEU A 168 -16.52 14.84 4.66
CA LEU A 168 -17.42 15.46 3.69
C LEU A 168 -17.29 14.79 2.31
N ALA A 169 -16.07 14.59 1.81
CA ALA A 169 -15.82 13.94 0.52
C ALA A 169 -16.22 12.45 0.50
N THR A 170 -16.33 11.80 1.65
CA THR A 170 -16.78 10.39 1.74
C THR A 170 -18.29 10.27 1.68
N PHE A 171 -19.04 11.18 2.30
CA PHE A 171 -20.50 11.12 2.35
C PHE A 171 -21.19 11.91 1.23
N ASP A 172 -20.66 13.07 0.87
CA ASP A 172 -21.22 13.94 -0.17
C ASP A 172 -20.11 14.71 -0.93
N PRO A 173 -19.58 14.12 -2.02
CA PRO A 173 -18.59 14.78 -2.87
C PRO A 173 -19.11 16.07 -3.52
N ALA A 174 -20.42 16.18 -3.78
CA ALA A 174 -21.00 17.36 -4.44
C ALA A 174 -21.07 18.56 -3.47
N LEU A 175 -21.51 18.31 -2.24
CA LEU A 175 -21.46 19.30 -1.16
C LEU A 175 -20.03 19.72 -0.84
N ALA A 176 -19.09 18.77 -0.85
CA ALA A 176 -17.67 19.08 -0.65
C ALA A 176 -17.12 20.01 -1.73
N ALA A 177 -17.45 19.78 -3.00
CA ALA A 177 -17.09 20.69 -4.09
C ALA A 177 -17.76 22.06 -3.94
N ALA A 178 -19.02 22.11 -3.52
CA ALA A 178 -19.75 23.37 -3.33
C ALA A 178 -19.18 24.22 -2.17
N LEU A 179 -18.63 23.58 -1.13
CA LEU A 179 -17.96 24.24 0.00
C LEU A 179 -16.50 24.64 -0.31
N GLY A 180 -16.03 24.43 -1.55
CA GLY A 180 -14.70 24.83 -2.01
C GLY A 180 -13.60 23.81 -1.75
N PHE A 181 -13.94 22.59 -1.30
CA PHE A 181 -12.97 21.50 -1.23
C PHE A 181 -12.78 20.84 -2.60
N ALA A 182 -11.67 20.11 -2.76
CA ALA A 182 -11.38 19.34 -3.97
C ALA A 182 -11.53 17.82 -3.69
N PRO A 183 -12.73 17.23 -3.89
CA PRO A 183 -12.99 15.82 -3.57
C PRO A 183 -12.05 14.86 -4.30
N GLY A 184 -11.70 15.17 -5.56
CA GLY A 184 -10.77 14.38 -6.36
C GLY A 184 -9.36 14.34 -5.75
N LEU A 185 -8.85 15.48 -5.27
CA LEU A 185 -7.55 15.53 -4.60
C LEU A 185 -7.58 14.71 -3.31
N ILE A 186 -8.64 14.84 -2.49
CA ILE A 186 -8.80 14.05 -1.25
C ILE A 186 -8.89 12.56 -1.56
N HIS A 187 -9.54 12.17 -2.66
CA HIS A 187 -9.58 10.79 -3.12
C HIS A 187 -8.17 10.27 -3.44
N TYR A 188 -7.39 10.96 -4.27
CA TYR A 188 -6.03 10.50 -4.60
C TYR A 188 -5.10 10.53 -3.40
N LEU A 189 -5.23 11.48 -2.49
CA LEU A 189 -4.46 11.50 -1.24
C LEU A 189 -4.80 10.29 -0.36
N LEU A 190 -6.08 9.93 -0.23
CA LEU A 190 -6.48 8.72 0.48
C LEU A 190 -5.94 7.47 -0.20
N MET A 191 -5.98 7.39 -1.53
CA MET A 191 -5.42 6.26 -2.28
C MET A 191 -3.90 6.17 -2.14
N GLY A 192 -3.22 7.32 -2.06
CA GLY A 192 -1.78 7.39 -1.80
C GLY A 192 -1.39 6.98 -0.38
N LEU A 193 -2.29 7.08 0.61
CA LEU A 193 -2.08 6.53 1.95
C LEU A 193 -2.28 5.01 2.02
N VAL A 194 -3.09 4.47 1.12
CA VAL A 194 -3.37 3.03 1.02
C VAL A 194 -2.29 2.30 0.24
N SER A 195 -1.62 3.00 -0.70
CA SER A 195 -0.55 2.48 -1.54
C SER A 195 0.81 2.50 -0.83
#